data_AF-A0A1F7IZ47-F1
#
_entry.id   AF-A0A1F7IZ47-F1
#
_cell.length_a   1.000
_cell.length_b   1.000
_cell.length_c   1.000
_cell.angle_alpha   90.00
_cell.angle_beta   90.00
_cell.angle_gamma   90.00
#
_symmetry.space_group_name_H-M   'P 1'
#
loop_
_entity.id
_entity.type
_entity.pdbx_description
1 polymer ?
#
loop_
_entity_poly.entity_id
_entity_poly.type
_entity_poly.pdbx_seq_one_letter_code
_entity_poly.pdbx_strand_id
1 'polypeptide(L)'
;MDSIDDILKKFDPFEDKYISREFQAFGVHLSEKLEDSRHKSLYIKLARDIPRPILEEALRFVVDAKARSRGALFMWKLKEMGAWEKYYKKSKKKPRKSRNV
;
A
#
# COMPACT_ATOMS: atom_id res chain seq x y z
N MET A 1 -29.17 -15.53 -5.10
CA MET A 1 -27.88 -16.19 -4.79
C MET A 1 -27.29 -16.55 -6.13
N ASP A 2 -26.16 -15.99 -6.53
CA ASP A 2 -25.53 -16.34 -7.81
C ASP A 2 -25.08 -17.81 -7.76
N SER A 3 -25.27 -18.55 -8.85
CA SER A 3 -24.79 -19.93 -8.95
C SER A 3 -23.27 -19.96 -9.18
N ILE A 4 -22.62 -21.10 -8.90
CA ILE A 4 -21.18 -21.26 -9.16
C ILE A 4 -20.88 -21.05 -10.67
N ASP A 5 -21.78 -21.49 -11.55
CA ASP A 5 -21.66 -21.29 -13.00
C ASP A 5 -21.67 -19.79 -13.37
N ASP A 6 -22.53 -19.00 -12.73
CA ASP A 6 -22.60 -17.55 -12.95
C ASP A 6 -21.35 -16.80 -12.44
N ILE A 7 -20.71 -17.32 -11.38
CA ILE A 7 -19.47 -16.76 -10.84
C ILE A 7 -18.31 -17.05 -11.79
N LEU A 8 -18.22 -18.28 -12.30
CA LEU A 8 -17.14 -18.68 -13.21
C LEU A 8 -17.21 -17.95 -14.56
N LYS A 9 -18.42 -17.68 -15.08
CA LYS A 9 -18.58 -16.87 -16.30
C LYS A 9 -18.09 -15.42 -16.16
N LYS A 10 -18.10 -14.87 -14.95
CA LYS A 10 -17.65 -13.49 -14.66
C LYS A 10 -16.18 -13.42 -14.22
N PHE A 11 -15.53 -14.57 -14.03
CA PHE A 11 -14.15 -14.64 -13.57
C PHE A 11 -13.19 -14.44 -14.74
N ASP A 12 -12.43 -13.35 -14.70
CA ASP A 12 -11.33 -13.12 -15.62
C ASP A 12 -10.01 -13.50 -14.91
N PRO A 13 -9.30 -14.55 -15.36
CA PRO A 13 -8.03 -14.95 -14.75
C PRO A 13 -6.89 -13.95 -15.00
N PHE A 14 -7.04 -12.99 -15.93
CA PHE A 14 -6.05 -11.98 -16.24
C PHE A 14 -6.26 -10.67 -15.47
N GLU A 15 -7.45 -10.46 -14.90
CA GLU A 15 -7.77 -9.28 -14.10
C GLU A 15 -7.93 -9.62 -12.61
N ASP A 16 -7.10 -9.01 -11.77
CA ASP A 16 -7.29 -9.09 -10.32
C ASP A 16 -8.43 -8.16 -9.89
N LYS A 17 -9.52 -8.74 -9.38
CA LYS A 17 -10.70 -8.04 -8.87
C LYS A 17 -10.37 -6.94 -7.85
N TYR A 18 -9.30 -7.08 -7.07
CA TYR A 18 -8.94 -6.17 -5.98
C TYR A 18 -7.77 -5.24 -6.30
N ILE A 19 -6.94 -5.58 -7.29
CA ILE A 19 -5.79 -4.78 -7.72
C ILE A 19 -6.08 -4.20 -9.10
N SER A 20 -6.67 -3.01 -9.10
CA SER A 20 -6.94 -2.24 -10.33
C SER A 20 -5.87 -1.20 -10.63
N ARG A 21 -5.00 -0.89 -9.66
CA ARG A 21 -4.02 0.18 -9.75
C ARG A 21 -2.66 -0.27 -9.24
N GLU A 22 -1.63 0.26 -9.87
CA GLU A 22 -0.22 -0.03 -9.56
C GLU A 22 0.12 0.19 -8.07
N PHE A 23 -0.35 1.28 -7.44
CA PHE A 23 -0.10 1.52 -6.03
C PHE A 23 -0.75 0.48 -5.10
N GLN A 24 -1.82 -0.19 -5.53
CA GLN A 24 -2.44 -1.27 -4.75
C GLN A 24 -1.52 -2.48 -4.78
N ALA A 25 -1.04 -2.88 -5.96
CA ALA A 25 -0.07 -3.95 -6.12
C ALA A 25 1.19 -3.67 -5.28
N PHE A 26 1.69 -2.43 -5.34
CA PHE A 26 2.85 -2.03 -4.56
C PHE A 26 2.62 -2.06 -3.05
N GLY A 27 1.44 -1.63 -2.60
CA GLY A 27 1.07 -1.74 -1.20
C GLY A 27 1.00 -3.17 -0.69
N VAL A 28 0.51 -4.11 -1.52
CA VAL A 28 0.56 -5.55 -1.21
C VAL A 28 2.01 -6.02 -1.13
N HIS A 29 2.83 -5.68 -2.13
CA HIS A 29 4.25 -6.01 -2.16
C HIS A 29 5.01 -5.52 -0.92
N LEU A 30 4.76 -4.28 -0.48
CA LEU A 30 5.33 -3.74 0.76
C LEU A 30 4.95 -4.59 1.98
N SER A 31 3.67 -4.96 2.09
CA SER A 31 3.19 -5.77 3.21
C SER A 31 3.84 -7.16 3.25
N GLU A 32 4.10 -7.76 2.09
CA GLU A 32 4.77 -9.06 1.97
C GLU A 32 6.24 -8.96 2.33
N LYS A 33 6.96 -7.97 1.79
CA LYS A 33 8.39 -7.77 2.07
C LYS A 33 8.69 -7.42 3.53
N LEU A 34 7.77 -6.71 4.17
CA LEU A 34 7.85 -6.37 5.59
C LEU A 34 7.30 -7.48 6.50
N GLU A 35 6.79 -8.58 5.93
CA GLU A 35 6.12 -9.67 6.64
C GLU A 35 5.02 -9.17 7.59
N ASP A 36 4.27 -8.18 7.13
CA ASP A 36 3.22 -7.49 7.89
C ASP A 36 1.90 -7.41 7.10
N SER A 37 1.41 -8.59 6.70
CA SER A 37 0.17 -8.74 5.94
C SER A 37 -1.06 -8.20 6.69
N ARG A 38 -1.03 -8.20 8.03
CA ARG A 38 -2.11 -7.64 8.89
C ARG A 38 -2.36 -6.16 8.63
N HIS A 39 -1.34 -5.40 8.22
CA HIS A 39 -1.45 -3.98 7.92
C HIS A 39 -1.42 -3.68 6.42
N LYS A 40 -1.75 -4.64 5.54
CA LYS A 40 -1.80 -4.45 4.07
C LYS A 40 -2.54 -3.17 3.64
N SER A 41 -3.67 -2.87 4.26
CA SER A 41 -4.47 -1.67 3.96
C SER A 41 -3.76 -0.36 4.31
N LEU A 42 -2.86 -0.36 5.30
CA LEU A 42 -1.98 0.77 5.61
C LEU A 42 -0.96 0.97 4.50
N TYR A 43 -0.27 -0.09 4.09
CA TYR A 43 0.76 0.00 3.05
C TYR A 43 0.21 0.43 1.70
N ILE A 44 -0.98 -0.05 1.30
CA ILE A 44 -1.69 0.43 0.10
C ILE A 44 -1.99 1.93 0.20
N LYS A 45 -2.38 2.40 1.39
CA LYS A 45 -2.64 3.83 1.62
C LYS A 45 -1.37 4.66 1.52
N LEU A 46 -0.25 4.15 2.02
CA LEU A 46 1.06 4.81 1.90
C LEU A 46 1.52 4.86 0.45
N ALA A 47 1.44 3.75 -0.29
CA ALA A 47 1.76 3.68 -1.71
C ALA A 47 0.95 4.64 -2.57
N ARG A 48 -0.31 4.89 -2.20
CA ARG A 48 -1.16 5.87 -2.89
C ARG A 48 -0.74 7.32 -2.63
N ASP A 49 -0.30 7.62 -1.41
CA ASP A 49 -0.14 8.99 -0.93
C ASP A 49 1.33 9.47 -0.92
N ILE A 50 2.30 8.55 -0.86
CA ILE A 50 3.74 8.79 -0.82
C ILE A 50 4.38 8.30 -2.13
N PRO A 51 5.25 9.09 -2.78
CA PRO A 51 5.96 8.66 -3.99
C PRO A 51 6.71 7.33 -3.78
N ARG A 52 6.55 6.41 -4.74
CA ARG A 52 7.20 5.09 -4.74
C ARG A 52 8.70 5.12 -4.44
N PRO A 53 9.54 6.00 -5.04
CA PRO A 53 10.98 6.00 -4.76
C PRO A 53 11.33 6.15 -3.28
N ILE A 54 10.54 6.93 -2.54
CA ILE A 54 10.73 7.16 -1.10
C ILE A 54 10.39 5.90 -0.30
N LEU A 55 9.32 5.20 -0.69
CA LEU A 55 8.92 3.94 -0.06
C LEU A 55 9.90 2.82 -0.37
N GLU A 56 10.44 2.76 -1.59
CA GLU A 56 11.46 1.79 -1.99
C GLU A 56 12.78 2.01 -1.25
N GLU A 57 13.18 3.27 -1.05
CA GLU A 57 14.37 3.60 -0.26
C GLU A 57 14.21 3.15 1.21
N ALA A 58 13.06 3.43 1.81
CA ALA A 58 12.75 2.95 3.16
C ALA A 58 12.67 1.42 3.23
N LEU A 59 12.11 0.76 2.20
CA LEU A 59 12.03 -0.69 2.12
C LEU A 59 13.43 -1.30 2.04
N ARG A 60 14.31 -0.78 1.18
CA ARG A 60 15.68 -1.28 1.01
C ARG A 60 16.43 -1.27 2.34
N PHE A 61 16.29 -0.19 3.11
CA PHE A 61 16.87 -0.08 4.45
C PHE A 61 16.37 -1.17 5.42
N VAL A 62 15.07 -1.50 5.36
CA VAL A 62 14.44 -2.42 6.32
C VAL A 62 14.66 -3.89 5.94
N VAL A 63 14.71 -4.21 4.64
CA VAL A 63 14.89 -5.59 4.17
C VAL A 63 16.25 -6.14 4.60
N ASP A 64 17.29 -5.31 4.61
CA ASP A 64 18.62 -5.70 5.08
C ASP A 64 18.72 -5.72 6.62
N ALA A 65 17.76 -5.14 7.33
CA ALA A 65 17.78 -5.02 8.78
C ALA A 65 17.17 -6.26 9.48
N LYS A 66 17.90 -6.83 10.44
CA LYS A 66 17.37 -7.88 11.34
C LYS A 66 16.52 -7.27 12.46
N ALA A 67 15.37 -6.71 12.10
CA ALA A 67 14.45 -6.09 13.05
C ALA A 67 13.37 -7.06 13.55
N ARG A 68 13.02 -6.98 14.84
CA ARG A 68 11.90 -7.74 15.43
C ARG A 68 10.56 -7.42 14.79
N SER A 69 10.36 -6.17 14.36
CA SER A 69 9.18 -5.73 13.62
C SER A 69 9.62 -4.84 12.46
N ARG A 70 9.69 -5.43 11.26
CA ARG A 70 10.06 -4.73 10.04
C ARG A 70 9.05 -3.63 9.68
N GLY A 71 7.76 -3.88 9.85
CA GLY A 71 6.73 -2.86 9.68
C GLY A 71 6.96 -1.62 10.55
N ALA A 72 7.27 -1.81 11.84
CA ALA A 72 7.55 -0.67 12.73
C ALA A 72 8.82 0.09 12.33
N LEU A 73 9.89 -0.63 11.95
CA LEU A 73 11.13 -0.01 11.47
C LEU A 73 10.92 0.79 10.18
N PHE A 74 10.10 0.27 9.27
CA PHE A 74 9.71 0.96 8.04
C PHE A 74 8.98 2.27 8.34
N MET A 75 8.01 2.24 9.25
CA MET A 75 7.30 3.45 9.66
C MET A 75 8.22 4.47 10.32
N TRP A 76 9.16 4.01 11.15
CA TRP A 76 10.18 4.87 11.74
C TRP A 76 11.07 5.50 10.66
N LYS A 77 11.54 4.72 9.67
CA LYS A 77 12.39 5.22 8.59
C LYS A 77 11.69 6.27 7.74
N LEU A 78 10.41 6.06 7.42
CA LEU A 78 9.60 7.07 6.72
C LEU A 78 9.44 8.37 7.50
N LYS A 79 9.41 8.29 8.85
CA LYS A 79 9.37 9.47 9.71
C LYS A 79 10.74 10.17 9.74
N GLU A 80 11.83 9.42 9.83
CA GLU A 80 13.20 9.94 9.78
C GLU A 80 13.47 10.71 8.47
N MET A 81 13.01 10.18 7.33
CA MET A 81 13.13 10.83 6.02
C MET A 81 12.21 12.05 5.84
N GLY A 82 11.38 12.38 6.83
CA GLY A 82 10.38 13.46 6.73
C GLY A 82 9.21 13.18 5.77
N ALA A 83 9.15 11.98 5.18
CA ALA A 83 8.16 11.60 4.19
C ALA A 83 6.73 11.57 4.77
N TRP A 84 6.60 11.12 6.02
CA TRP A 84 5.32 11.08 6.73
C TRP A 84 4.67 12.47 6.86
N GLU A 85 5.46 13.47 7.25
CA GLU A 85 4.96 14.84 7.41
C GLU A 85 4.68 15.50 6.06
N LYS A 86 5.62 15.35 5.11
CA LYS A 86 5.58 16.03 3.82
C LYS A 86 4.49 15.52 2.89
N TYR A 87 4.28 14.20 2.82
CA TYR A 87 3.38 13.57 1.85
C TYR A 87 2.09 13.06 2.50
N TYR A 88 2.20 12.26 3.57
CA TYR A 88 1.02 11.62 4.17
C TYR A 88 0.12 12.60 4.94
N LYS A 89 0.67 13.47 5.80
CA LYS A 89 -0.17 14.48 6.46
C LYS A 89 -0.71 15.52 5.47
N LYS A 90 0.04 15.84 4.42
CA LYS A 90 -0.41 16.74 3.35
C LYS A 90 -1.57 16.14 2.55
N SER A 91 -1.55 14.85 2.24
CA SER A 91 -2.66 14.17 1.54
C SER A 91 -3.94 14.22 2.36
N LYS A 92 -3.85 14.05 3.69
CA LYS A 92 -4.98 14.10 4.63
C LYS A 92 -5.64 15.48 4.74
N LYS A 93 -4.86 16.56 4.61
CA LYS A 93 -5.37 17.94 4.66
C LYS A 93 -6.10 18.37 3.40
N LYS A 94 -5.95 17.63 2.29
CA LYS A 94 -6.61 17.99 1.03
C LYS A 94 -8.11 17.67 1.16
N PRO A 95 -9.02 18.65 0.98
CA PRO A 95 -10.45 18.37 1.00
C PRO A 95 -10.73 17.31 -0.06
N ARG A 96 -11.52 16.29 0.31
CA ARG A 96 -12.05 15.34 -0.66
C ARG A 96 -12.87 16.16 -1.63
N LYS A 97 -12.37 16.37 -2.86
CA LYS A 97 -13.21 16.92 -3.94
C LYS A 97 -14.46 16.03 -3.96
N SER A 98 -15.62 16.62 -3.66
CA SER A 98 -16.89 15.98 -3.93
C SER A 98 -16.83 15.52 -5.37
N ARG A 99 -16.92 14.21 -5.60
CA ARG A 99 -17.24 13.73 -6.94
C ARG A 99 -18.64 14.25 -7.17
N ASN A 100 -18.76 15.31 -7.97
CA ASN A 100 -20.04 15.64 -8.58
C ASN A 100 -20.37 14.42 -9.43
N VAL A 101 -21.31 13.62 -8.94
CA VAL A 101 -21.99 12.58 -9.70
C VAL A 101 -23.23 13.23 -10.28
#